data_AF-A0A421B7Z5-F1
#
_entry.id   AF-A0A421B7Z5-F1
#
_cell.length_a   1.000
_cell.length_b   1.000
_cell.length_c   1.000
_cell.angle_alpha   90.00
_cell.angle_beta   90.00
_cell.angle_gamma   90.00
#
_symmetry.space_group_name_H-M   'P 1'
#
loop_
_entity.id
_entity.type
_entity.pdbx_description
1 polymer ?
#
loop_
_entity_poly.entity_id
_entity_poly.type
_entity_poly.pdbx_seq_one_letter_code
_entity_poly.pdbx_strand_id
1 'polypeptide(L)'
;MTLHAFVDESRRNDQYLLAAAVIDPRNLRPLRKLLTGMLMPGQRELHFKKETPTRRKAIISQLAGADAAVFVYISSCRRGEERARRQSLAQLVDNLVDLQVSRLVLDSREVRDADDKLVIRRVLGERSADTALVYEHLDSTQDALMWIADAAAWCYGAGGDWQRRIGPLLTKVVDLRDVR
;
A
#
# COMPACT_ATOMS: atom_id res chain seq x y z
N MET A 1 -9.20 -11.91 15.03
CA MET A 1 -8.24 -12.28 13.96
C MET A 1 -7.55 -11.00 13.56
N THR A 2 -6.23 -10.98 13.50
CA THR A 2 -5.47 -9.74 13.25
C THR A 2 -5.19 -9.58 11.76
N LEU A 3 -5.36 -8.36 11.26
CA LEU A 3 -5.25 -8.05 9.82
C LEU A 3 -3.78 -7.95 9.39
N HIS A 4 -3.52 -8.16 8.10
CA HIS A 4 -2.20 -7.93 7.50
C HIS A 4 -2.28 -6.76 6.51
N ALA A 5 -1.31 -5.85 6.55
CA ALA A 5 -1.21 -4.71 5.68
C ALA A 5 0.01 -4.81 4.75
N PHE A 6 -0.17 -4.48 3.49
CA PHE A 6 0.88 -4.40 2.46
C PHE A 6 0.90 -2.99 1.89
N VAL A 7 2.07 -2.36 1.85
CA VAL A 7 2.20 -0.93 1.56
C VAL A 7 3.12 -0.69 0.38
N ASP A 8 2.67 0.18 -0.52
CA ASP A 8 3.46 0.70 -1.62
C ASP A 8 3.13 2.17 -1.90
N GLU A 9 4.02 2.86 -2.61
CA GLU A 9 3.97 4.28 -2.89
C GLU A 9 3.87 4.60 -4.38
N SER A 10 3.29 5.76 -4.69
CA SER A 10 3.26 6.29 -6.05
C SER A 10 3.41 7.81 -6.00
N ARG A 11 4.07 8.36 -7.02
CA ARG A 11 4.25 9.81 -7.17
C ARG A 11 3.62 10.31 -8.46
N ARG A 12 2.93 11.45 -8.38
CA ARG A 12 2.36 12.18 -9.52
C ARG A 12 2.57 13.67 -9.31
N ASN A 13 3.50 14.25 -10.07
CA ASN A 13 3.90 15.65 -9.90
C ASN A 13 4.32 15.93 -8.44
N ASP A 14 3.62 16.85 -7.78
CA ASP A 14 3.79 17.27 -6.38
C ASP A 14 2.98 16.44 -5.38
N GLN A 15 2.24 15.42 -5.86
CA GLN A 15 1.44 14.53 -5.03
C GLN A 15 2.21 13.24 -4.76
N TYR A 16 2.29 12.90 -3.49
CA TYR A 16 2.80 11.64 -3.00
C TYR A 16 1.64 10.82 -2.46
N LEU A 17 1.56 9.57 -2.89
CA LEU A 17 0.52 8.64 -2.51
C LEU A 17 1.15 7.45 -1.81
N LEU A 18 0.63 7.10 -0.64
CA LEU A 18 0.97 5.86 0.06
C LEU A 18 -0.31 5.03 0.15
N ALA A 19 -0.31 3.83 -0.40
CA ALA A 19 -1.45 2.92 -0.35
C ALA A 19 -1.17 1.76 0.59
N ALA A 20 -2.19 1.32 1.33
CA ALA A 20 -2.14 0.13 2.16
C ALA A 20 -3.28 -0.82 1.76
N ALA A 21 -2.93 -2.03 1.31
CA ALA A 21 -3.88 -3.12 1.16
C ALA A 21 -3.95 -3.90 2.47
N VAL A 22 -5.10 -3.83 3.15
CA VAL A 22 -5.39 -4.50 4.43
C VAL A 22 -6.25 -5.73 4.14
N ILE A 23 -5.78 -6.89 4.59
CA ILE A 23 -6.29 -8.20 4.18
C ILE A 23 -6.51 -9.08 5.41
N ASP A 24 -7.67 -9.74 5.46
CA ASP A 24 -7.95 -10.78 6.45
C ASP A 24 -7.05 -12.01 6.19
N PRO A 25 -6.45 -12.62 7.23
CA PRO A 25 -5.61 -13.81 7.08
C PRO A 25 -6.21 -14.94 6.23
N ARG A 26 -7.53 -15.11 6.24
CA ARG A 26 -8.26 -16.11 5.45
C ARG A 26 -8.12 -15.88 3.94
N ASN A 27 -7.91 -14.64 3.51
CA ASN A 27 -7.84 -14.25 2.10
C ASN A 27 -6.40 -14.19 1.56
N LEU A 28 -5.37 -14.30 2.41
CA LEU A 28 -3.97 -14.20 1.98
C LEU A 28 -3.61 -15.24 0.92
N ARG A 29 -3.94 -16.52 1.15
CA ARG A 29 -3.61 -17.60 0.21
C ARG A 29 -4.43 -17.52 -1.10
N PRO A 30 -5.77 -17.34 -1.06
CA PRO A 30 -6.55 -17.12 -2.27
C PRO A 30 -6.06 -15.93 -3.11
N LEU A 31 -5.79 -14.78 -2.48
CA LEU A 31 -5.34 -13.58 -3.18
C LEU A 31 -3.95 -13.75 -3.80
N ARG A 32 -3.00 -14.38 -3.09
CA ARG A 32 -1.70 -14.72 -3.69
C ARG A 32 -1.86 -15.56 -4.93
N LYS A 33 -2.73 -16.59 -4.89
CA LYS A 33 -2.99 -17.46 -6.05
C LYS A 33 -3.63 -16.69 -7.22
N LEU A 34 -4.57 -15.79 -6.92
CA LEU A 34 -5.19 -14.92 -7.94
C LEU A 34 -4.13 -14.05 -8.61
N LEU A 35 -3.29 -13.37 -7.82
CA LEU A 35 -2.26 -12.45 -8.29
C LEU A 35 -1.18 -13.15 -9.11
N THR A 36 -0.62 -14.25 -8.61
CA THR A 36 0.41 -15.01 -9.34
C THR A 36 -0.15 -15.65 -10.61
N GLY A 37 -1.44 -16.00 -10.64
CA GLY A 37 -2.14 -16.47 -11.83
C GLY A 37 -2.26 -15.42 -12.96
N MET A 38 -2.03 -14.14 -12.69
CA MET A 38 -2.04 -13.06 -13.69
C MET A 38 -0.67 -12.76 -14.29
N LEU A 39 0.40 -13.39 -13.79
CA LEU A 39 1.75 -13.24 -14.33
C LEU A 39 1.84 -13.83 -15.74
N MET A 40 2.53 -13.11 -16.63
CA MET A 40 2.93 -13.62 -17.94
C MET A 40 4.16 -14.53 -17.81
N PRO A 41 4.42 -15.39 -18.80
CA PRO A 41 5.66 -16.17 -18.85
C PRO A 41 6.89 -15.28 -18.64
N GLY A 42 7.72 -15.62 -17.66
CA GLY A 42 8.93 -14.88 -17.29
C GLY A 42 8.73 -13.69 -16.35
N GLN A 43 7.50 -13.28 -16.04
CA GLN A 43 7.25 -12.26 -15.02
C GLN A 43 7.41 -12.84 -13.61
N ARG A 44 8.13 -12.12 -12.75
CA ARG A 44 8.28 -12.43 -11.32
C ARG A 44 7.37 -11.58 -10.43
N GLU A 45 6.88 -10.47 -10.96
CA GLU A 45 6.03 -9.52 -10.26
C GLU A 45 5.06 -8.81 -11.20
N LEU A 46 3.98 -8.26 -10.64
CA LEU A 46 3.11 -7.31 -11.34
C LEU A 46 3.48 -5.89 -10.94
N HIS A 47 4.39 -5.27 -11.69
CA HIS A 47 4.70 -3.85 -11.54
C HIS A 47 3.75 -3.03 -12.42
N PHE A 48 2.68 -2.50 -11.84
CA PHE A 48 1.52 -1.95 -12.53
C PHE A 48 1.88 -0.85 -13.54
N LYS A 49 2.90 -0.04 -13.24
CA LYS A 49 3.43 0.99 -14.14
C LYS A 49 4.06 0.44 -15.42
N LYS A 50 4.58 -0.79 -15.44
CA LYS A 50 5.18 -1.43 -16.63
C LYS A 50 4.14 -2.17 -17.49
N GLU A 51 2.93 -2.36 -16.97
CA GLU A 51 1.87 -3.09 -17.68
C GLU A 51 1.21 -2.26 -18.80
N THR A 52 0.74 -2.94 -19.84
CA THR A 52 -0.02 -2.30 -20.93
C THR A 52 -1.40 -1.85 -20.43
N PRO A 53 -2.04 -0.84 -21.04
CA PRO A 53 -3.37 -0.38 -20.63
C PRO A 53 -4.42 -1.50 -20.59
N THR A 54 -4.40 -2.43 -21.56
CA THR A 54 -5.30 -3.59 -21.59
C THR A 54 -5.06 -4.51 -20.39
N ARG A 55 -3.79 -4.80 -20.06
CA ARG A 55 -3.43 -5.63 -18.90
C ARG A 55 -3.79 -4.96 -17.58
N ARG A 56 -3.53 -3.66 -17.43
CA ARG A 56 -3.97 -2.88 -16.26
C ARG A 56 -5.47 -2.99 -16.03
N LYS A 57 -6.29 -2.86 -17.07
CA LYS A 57 -7.75 -3.00 -16.97
C LYS A 57 -8.15 -4.42 -16.52
N ALA A 58 -7.51 -5.45 -17.05
CA ALA A 58 -7.77 -6.83 -16.66
C ALA A 58 -7.40 -7.08 -15.19
N ILE A 59 -6.23 -6.62 -14.76
CA ILE A 59 -5.75 -6.75 -13.38
C ILE A 59 -6.71 -6.04 -12.42
N ILE A 60 -7.05 -4.77 -12.66
CA ILE A 60 -7.99 -4.05 -11.78
C ILE A 60 -9.36 -4.73 -11.77
N SER A 61 -9.83 -5.26 -12.90
CA SER A 61 -11.13 -5.94 -12.93
C SER A 61 -11.14 -7.19 -12.05
N GLN A 62 -10.03 -7.90 -11.93
CA GLN A 62 -9.90 -9.04 -11.01
C GLN A 62 -9.80 -8.55 -9.55
N LEU A 63 -9.00 -7.51 -9.31
CA LEU A 63 -8.83 -6.94 -7.97
C LEU A 63 -10.12 -6.31 -7.43
N ALA A 64 -10.95 -5.69 -8.28
CA ALA A 64 -12.20 -5.06 -7.86
C ALA A 64 -13.21 -6.05 -7.25
N GLY A 65 -13.09 -7.35 -7.54
CA GLY A 65 -13.88 -8.41 -6.92
C GLY A 65 -13.15 -9.16 -5.80
N ALA A 66 -11.99 -8.68 -5.38
CA ALA A 66 -11.13 -9.36 -4.42
C ALA A 66 -11.40 -8.84 -3.00
N ASP A 67 -11.38 -9.73 -2.00
CA ASP A 67 -11.63 -9.39 -0.60
C ASP A 67 -10.41 -8.73 0.07
N ALA A 68 -10.10 -7.50 -0.36
CA ALA A 68 -9.05 -6.65 0.18
C ALA A 68 -9.56 -5.21 0.38
N ALA A 69 -9.21 -4.60 1.50
CA ALA A 69 -9.55 -3.22 1.83
C ALA A 69 -8.35 -2.31 1.54
N VAL A 70 -8.52 -1.25 0.76
CA VAL A 70 -7.43 -0.33 0.41
C VAL A 70 -7.61 1.04 1.04
N PHE A 71 -6.55 1.51 1.70
CA PHE A 71 -6.43 2.85 2.28
C PHE A 71 -5.42 3.65 1.46
N VAL A 72 -5.75 4.88 1.09
CA VAL A 72 -4.83 5.77 0.34
C VAL A 72 -4.58 7.05 1.14
N TYR A 73 -3.31 7.37 1.37
CA TYR A 73 -2.85 8.59 2.02
C TYR A 73 -2.23 9.50 0.97
N ILE A 74 -2.71 10.74 0.91
CA ILE A 74 -2.26 11.73 -0.08
C ILE A 74 -1.53 12.84 0.67
N SER A 75 -0.29 13.10 0.31
CA SER A 75 0.50 14.21 0.86
C SER A 75 1.16 15.01 -0.25
N SER A 76 1.64 16.21 0.10
CA SER A 76 2.39 17.05 -0.84
C SER A 76 3.89 16.81 -0.68
N CYS A 77 4.57 16.45 -1.76
CA CYS A 77 6.03 16.33 -1.77
C CYS A 77 6.75 17.62 -2.21
N ARG A 78 6.06 18.77 -2.27
CA ARG A 78 6.68 20.08 -2.60
C ARG A 78 7.83 20.45 -1.66
N ARG A 79 7.74 20.01 -0.40
CA ARG A 79 8.74 20.24 0.66
C ARG A 79 9.69 19.05 0.84
N GLY A 80 9.71 18.12 -0.12
CA GLY A 80 10.54 16.92 -0.11
C GLY A 80 9.74 15.63 0.03
N GLU A 81 10.18 14.61 -0.70
CA GLU A 81 9.55 13.28 -0.75
C GLU A 81 9.66 12.55 0.60
N GLU A 82 10.82 12.56 1.24
CA GLU A 82 10.98 11.90 2.55
C GLU A 82 10.10 12.54 3.62
N ARG A 83 9.84 13.85 3.55
CA ARG A 83 8.90 14.51 4.47
C ARG A 83 7.47 14.00 4.25
N ALA A 84 7.03 13.95 2.99
CA ALA A 84 5.73 13.40 2.61
C ALA A 84 5.57 11.94 3.02
N ARG A 85 6.62 11.12 2.83
CA ARG A 85 6.63 9.73 3.27
C ARG A 85 6.53 9.60 4.79
N ARG A 86 7.37 10.31 5.56
CA ARG A 86 7.33 10.23 7.03
C ARG A 86 5.96 10.60 7.58
N GLN A 87 5.35 11.64 7.03
CA GLN A 87 4.01 12.08 7.41
C GLN A 87 2.94 11.04 7.06
N SER A 88 2.97 10.53 5.82
CA SER A 88 2.00 9.53 5.34
C SER A 88 2.13 8.21 6.10
N LEU A 89 3.36 7.77 6.33
CA LEU A 89 3.66 6.55 7.07
C LEU A 89 3.26 6.67 8.54
N ALA A 90 3.50 7.82 9.17
CA ALA A 90 3.08 8.04 10.57
C ALA A 90 1.55 7.90 10.71
N GLN A 91 0.79 8.58 9.84
CA GLN A 91 -0.67 8.47 9.85
C GLN A 91 -1.17 7.07 9.47
N LEU A 92 -0.47 6.39 8.56
CA LEU A 92 -0.80 5.02 8.18
C LEU A 92 -0.63 4.08 9.37
N VAL A 93 0.52 4.09 10.04
CA VAL A 93 0.80 3.22 11.19
C VAL A 93 -0.23 3.46 12.30
N ASP A 94 -0.52 4.73 12.58
CA ASP A 94 -1.53 5.11 13.57
C ASP A 94 -2.90 4.48 13.28
N ASN A 95 -3.35 4.57 12.02
CA ASN A 95 -4.60 3.93 11.58
C ASN A 95 -4.53 2.39 11.61
N LEU A 96 -3.38 1.78 11.30
CA LEU A 96 -3.23 0.32 11.33
C LEU A 96 -3.33 -0.24 12.75
N VAL A 97 -2.84 0.50 13.75
CA VAL A 97 -2.99 0.15 15.17
C VAL A 97 -4.46 0.16 15.56
N ASP A 98 -5.22 1.19 15.17
CA ASP A 98 -6.66 1.28 15.44
C ASP A 98 -7.45 0.15 14.74
N LEU A 99 -6.98 -0.31 13.58
CA LEU A 99 -7.53 -1.46 12.84
C LEU A 99 -7.06 -2.83 13.37
N GLN A 100 -6.25 -2.87 14.42
CA GLN A 100 -5.70 -4.10 15.01
C GLN A 100 -4.94 -4.98 13.99
N VAL A 101 -4.20 -4.34 13.09
CA VAL A 101 -3.29 -5.01 12.16
C VAL A 101 -2.11 -5.57 12.96
N SER A 102 -1.77 -6.84 12.73
CA SER A 102 -0.62 -7.47 13.41
C SER A 102 0.63 -7.51 12.55
N ARG A 103 0.51 -7.41 11.22
CA ARG A 103 1.66 -7.49 10.31
C ARG A 103 1.60 -6.39 9.27
N LEU A 104 2.66 -5.60 9.16
CA LEU A 104 2.87 -4.59 8.13
C LEU A 104 4.05 -4.98 7.25
N VAL A 105 3.82 -5.09 5.94
CA VAL A 105 4.85 -5.31 4.93
C VAL A 105 5.00 -4.03 4.11
N LEU A 106 6.20 -3.48 4.04
CA LEU A 106 6.53 -2.35 3.18
C LEU A 106 7.45 -2.80 2.05
N ASP A 107 7.36 -2.15 0.90
CA ASP A 107 8.39 -2.27 -0.14
C ASP A 107 9.72 -1.71 0.36
N SER A 108 10.79 -2.49 0.17
CA SER A 108 12.13 -2.11 0.61
C SER A 108 12.67 -0.99 -0.26
N ARG A 109 13.24 0.02 0.41
CA ARG A 109 13.92 1.17 -0.18
C ARG A 109 15.40 1.14 0.18
N GLU A 110 15.92 -0.06 0.40
CA GLU A 110 17.30 -0.35 0.78
C GLU A 110 17.74 0.45 2.02
N VAL A 111 18.71 1.35 1.88
CA VAL A 111 19.26 2.17 2.97
C VAL A 111 18.18 3.02 3.66
N ARG A 112 17.10 3.37 2.94
CA ARG A 112 16.00 4.19 3.48
C ARG A 112 15.01 3.40 4.34
N ASP A 113 15.14 2.08 4.45
CA ASP A 113 14.33 1.27 5.38
C ASP A 113 14.58 1.70 6.83
N ALA A 114 15.78 2.19 7.15
CA ALA A 114 16.11 2.71 8.48
C ALA A 114 15.22 3.91 8.87
N ASP A 115 14.91 4.79 7.94
CA ASP A 115 14.05 5.96 8.18
C ASP A 115 12.61 5.54 8.47
N ASP A 116 12.08 4.55 7.75
CA ASP A 116 10.75 3.99 8.03
C ASP A 116 10.70 3.37 9.42
N LYS A 117 11.73 2.61 9.80
CA LYS A 117 11.83 1.98 11.12
C LYS A 117 11.79 3.01 12.24
N LEU A 118 12.42 4.17 12.06
CA LEU A 118 12.37 5.26 13.04
C LEU A 118 10.96 5.85 13.17
N VAL A 119 10.28 6.09 12.06
CA VAL A 119 8.89 6.60 12.06
C VAL A 119 7.95 5.61 12.74
N ILE A 120 7.99 4.34 12.33
CA ILE A 120 7.11 3.29 12.87
C ILE A 120 7.34 3.15 14.38
N ARG A 121 8.59 3.05 14.83
CA ARG A 121 8.91 2.94 16.27
C ARG A 121 8.42 4.14 17.08
N ARG A 122 8.54 5.35 16.52
CA ARG A 122 8.06 6.56 17.20
C ARG A 122 6.55 6.49 17.42
N VAL A 123 5.78 6.20 16.36
CA VAL A 123 4.31 6.13 16.46
C VAL A 123 3.89 5.01 17.41
N LEU A 124 4.52 3.84 17.33
CA LEU A 124 4.22 2.72 18.24
C LEU A 124 4.56 3.03 19.69
N GLY A 125 5.63 3.79 19.96
CA GLY A 125 6.01 4.21 21.30
C GLY A 125 5.08 5.25 21.93
N GLU A 126 4.29 5.98 21.11
CA GLU A 126 3.26 6.91 21.57
C GLU A 126 1.92 6.19 21.87
N ARG A 127 1.78 4.92 21.47
CA ARG A 127 0.62 4.06 21.74
C ARG A 127 0.88 3.16 22.97
N SER A 128 -0.18 2.56 23.52
CA SER A 128 -0.10 1.67 24.68
C SER A 128 0.78 0.43 24.41
N ALA A 129 1.41 -0.10 25.48
CA ALA A 129 2.41 -1.16 25.42
C ALA A 129 1.93 -2.48 24.77
N ASP A 130 0.63 -2.70 24.66
CA ASP A 130 0.02 -3.93 24.11
C ASP A 130 -0.07 -3.95 22.57
N THR A 131 0.60 -3.04 21.87
CA THR A 131 0.56 -2.98 20.41
C THR A 131 1.38 -4.12 19.79
N ALA A 132 0.71 -5.13 19.21
CA ALA A 132 1.32 -6.32 18.63
C ALA A 132 1.69 -6.21 17.13
N LEU A 133 1.84 -4.99 16.60
CA LEU A 133 2.18 -4.77 15.19
C LEU A 133 3.65 -5.11 14.92
N VAL A 134 3.89 -6.20 14.18
CA VAL A 134 5.20 -6.50 13.60
C VAL A 134 5.30 -5.90 12.20
N TYR A 135 6.49 -5.49 11.81
CA TYR A 135 6.71 -4.90 10.49
C TYR A 135 8.01 -5.39 9.86
N GLU A 136 8.00 -5.50 8.53
CA GLU A 136 9.13 -5.94 7.73
C GLU A 136 9.16 -5.20 6.38
N HIS A 137 10.35 -5.15 5.78
CA HIS A 137 10.58 -4.63 4.44
C HIS A 137 10.90 -5.82 3.53
N LEU A 138 10.18 -5.95 2.43
CA LEU A 138 10.37 -6.99 1.42
C LEU A 138 10.55 -6.35 0.05
N ASP A 139 11.24 -7.05 -0.85
CA ASP A 139 11.20 -6.75 -2.28
C ASP A 139 9.86 -7.20 -2.87
N SER A 140 9.34 -6.45 -3.83
CA SER A 140 8.06 -6.69 -4.49
C SER A 140 7.92 -8.08 -5.13
N THR A 141 9.02 -8.78 -5.42
CA THR A 141 9.00 -10.17 -5.92
C THR A 141 8.75 -11.21 -4.83
N GLN A 142 8.85 -10.85 -3.54
CA GLN A 142 8.77 -11.79 -2.43
C GLN A 142 7.34 -12.09 -1.96
N ASP A 143 6.42 -11.13 -2.06
CA ASP A 143 5.00 -11.34 -1.72
C ASP A 143 4.07 -10.65 -2.72
N ALA A 144 3.33 -11.45 -3.48
CA ALA A 144 2.42 -10.97 -4.50
C ALA A 144 1.36 -9.98 -3.97
N LEU A 145 1.01 -10.06 -2.68
CA LEU A 145 0.01 -9.17 -2.07
C LEU A 145 0.44 -7.69 -2.07
N MET A 146 1.74 -7.41 -2.18
CA MET A 146 2.27 -6.05 -2.32
C MET A 146 1.77 -5.37 -3.61
N TRP A 147 1.51 -6.14 -4.66
CA TRP A 147 1.06 -5.59 -5.96
C TRP A 147 -0.33 -4.96 -5.90
N ILE A 148 -1.14 -5.28 -4.89
CA ILE A 148 -2.45 -4.64 -4.69
C ILE A 148 -2.24 -3.17 -4.32
N ALA A 149 -1.30 -2.88 -3.42
CA ALA A 149 -0.98 -1.53 -3.01
C ALA A 149 -0.36 -0.71 -4.16
N ASP A 150 0.55 -1.30 -4.95
CA ASP A 150 1.11 -0.69 -6.17
C ASP A 150 0.00 -0.29 -7.15
N ALA A 151 -0.86 -1.25 -7.50
CA ALA A 151 -1.96 -1.03 -8.42
C ALA A 151 -2.91 0.08 -7.91
N ALA A 152 -3.23 0.08 -6.63
CA ALA A 152 -4.08 1.10 -6.03
C ALA A 152 -3.43 2.50 -6.02
N ALA A 153 -2.19 2.61 -5.56
CA ALA A 153 -1.45 3.87 -5.52
C ALA A 153 -1.29 4.46 -6.92
N TRP A 154 -1.00 3.59 -7.91
CA TRP A 154 -0.89 3.99 -9.31
C TRP A 154 -2.23 4.48 -9.88
N CYS A 155 -3.31 3.72 -9.67
CA CYS A 155 -4.63 4.03 -10.23
C CYS A 155 -5.23 5.29 -9.61
N TYR A 156 -5.08 5.46 -8.30
CA TYR A 156 -5.53 6.67 -7.62
C TYR A 156 -4.77 7.87 -8.15
N GLY A 157 -3.44 7.79 -8.24
CA GLY A 157 -2.62 8.88 -8.77
C GLY A 157 -2.87 9.18 -10.26
N ALA A 158 -3.21 8.17 -11.06
CA ALA A 158 -3.57 8.37 -12.47
C ALA A 158 -4.92 9.10 -12.64
N GLY A 159 -5.81 9.03 -11.66
CA GLY A 159 -7.11 9.70 -11.69
C GLY A 159 -8.06 9.14 -12.75
N GLY A 160 -9.15 9.86 -13.00
CA GLY A 160 -10.09 9.59 -14.08
C GLY A 160 -10.65 8.16 -14.09
N ASP A 161 -10.56 7.50 -15.25
CA ASP A 161 -11.04 6.11 -15.44
C ASP A 161 -10.38 5.12 -14.47
N TRP A 162 -9.10 5.33 -14.14
CA TRP A 162 -8.34 4.42 -13.30
C TRP A 162 -8.78 4.49 -11.84
N GLN A 163 -8.94 5.71 -11.31
CA GLN A 163 -9.47 5.91 -9.97
C GLN A 163 -10.89 5.35 -9.83
N ARG A 164 -11.75 5.53 -10.85
CA ARG A 164 -13.10 4.95 -10.86
C ARG A 164 -13.08 3.43 -10.75
N ARG A 165 -12.16 2.76 -11.46
CA ARG A 165 -12.08 1.29 -11.51
C ARG A 165 -11.63 0.66 -10.20
N ILE A 166 -10.77 1.32 -9.44
CA ILE A 166 -10.34 0.83 -8.12
C ILE A 166 -11.33 1.17 -7.00
N GLY A 167 -12.39 1.93 -7.29
CA GLY A 167 -13.41 2.33 -6.32
C GLY A 167 -13.91 1.20 -5.41
N PRO A 168 -14.23 -0.01 -5.91
CA PRO A 168 -14.68 -1.13 -5.08
C PRO A 168 -13.66 -1.60 -4.02
N LEU A 169 -12.36 -1.36 -4.22
CA LEU A 169 -11.30 -1.68 -3.26
C LEU A 169 -11.08 -0.55 -2.24
N LEU A 170 -11.38 0.69 -2.63
CA LEU A 170 -11.08 1.87 -1.82
C LEU A 170 -11.99 1.93 -0.60
N THR A 171 -11.41 1.72 0.57
CA THR A 171 -12.10 1.80 1.87
C THR A 171 -12.03 3.21 2.45
N LYS A 172 -10.86 3.86 2.37
CA LYS A 172 -10.66 5.21 2.92
C LYS A 172 -9.57 5.97 2.18
N VAL A 173 -9.78 7.26 2.00
CA VAL A 173 -8.76 8.19 1.51
C VAL A 173 -8.50 9.22 2.60
N VAL A 174 -7.23 9.47 2.91
CA VAL A 174 -6.78 10.45 3.90
C VAL A 174 -5.96 11.51 3.20
N ASP A 175 -6.43 12.76 3.23
CA ASP A 175 -5.73 13.90 2.67
C ASP A 175 -4.90 14.61 3.74
N LEU A 176 -3.58 14.63 3.53
CA LEU A 176 -2.57 15.20 4.42
C LEU A 176 -1.92 16.45 3.83
N ARG A 177 -2.39 16.94 2.68
CA ARG A 177 -1.77 18.07 1.96
C ARG A 177 -1.87 19.39 2.72
N ASP A 178 -2.87 19.54 3.58
CA ASP A 178 -3.15 20.77 4.34
C ASP A 178 -2.65 20.74 5.80
N VAL A 179 -2.04 19.63 6.23
CA VAL A 179 -1.49 19.52 7.59
C VAL A 179 -0.19 20.34 7.64
N ARG A 180 -0.25 21.48 8.34
CA ARG A 180 0.82 22.49 8.43
C ARG A 180 2.02 22.01 9.22
#